data_AF-A0A933VJB1-F1
#
_entry.id   AF-A0A933VJB1-F1
#
_cell.length_a   1.000
_cell.length_b   1.000
_cell.length_c   1.000
_cell.angle_alpha   90.00
_cell.angle_beta   90.00
_cell.angle_gamma   90.00
#
_symmetry.space_group_name_H-M   'P 1'
#
loop_
_entity.id
_entity.type
_entity.pdbx_description
1 polymer ?
#
loop_
_entity_poly.entity_id
_entity_poly.type
_entity_poly.pdbx_seq_one_letter_code
_entity_poly.pdbx_strand_id
1 'polypeptide(L)'
;MERTARLVLLASGNGSNVQAVIDACARGAISAQVSAVISDRVDARALQRADASGIPGVHVGKRVDETRADYDARLADVVSGFS
;
A
#
# COMPACT_ATOMS: atom_id res chain seq x y z
N MET A 1 3.40 -24.65 10.03
CA MET A 1 3.25 -23.23 10.36
C MET A 1 2.60 -22.59 9.15
N GLU A 2 1.36 -22.09 9.25
CA GLU A 2 0.73 -21.39 8.13
C GLU A 2 1.47 -20.08 7.89
N ARG A 3 1.86 -19.82 6.64
CA ARG A 3 2.49 -18.56 6.24
C ARG A 3 1.38 -17.54 6.00
N THR A 4 1.26 -16.56 6.88
CA THR A 4 0.38 -15.41 6.66
C THR A 4 0.88 -14.61 5.46
N ALA A 5 0.04 -14.43 4.44
CA ALA A 5 0.38 -13.62 3.29
C ALA A 5 0.56 -12.15 3.70
N ARG A 6 1.48 -11.44 3.05
CA ARG A 6 1.70 -10.00 3.26
C ARG A 6 1.19 -9.22 2.06
N LEU A 7 0.39 -8.19 2.33
CA LEU A 7 -0.25 -7.37 1.31
C LEU A 7 0.31 -5.96 1.32
N VAL A 8 0.73 -5.48 0.15
CA VAL A 8 1.01 -4.06 -0.09
C VAL A 8 -0.11 -3.52 -0.98
N LEU A 9 -0.80 -2.49 -0.52
CA LEU A 9 -1.97 -1.93 -1.22
C LEU A 9 -1.59 -0.64 -1.94
N LEU A 10 -1.83 -0.56 -3.25
CA LEU A 10 -1.54 0.64 -4.04
C LEU A 10 -2.85 1.40 -4.31
N ALA A 11 -2.93 2.67 -3.91
CA ALA A 11 -4.15 3.47 -4.06
C ALA A 11 -3.87 4.97 -4.21
N SER A 12 -4.43 5.61 -5.24
CA SER A 12 -4.21 7.02 -5.61
C SER A 12 -5.30 7.99 -5.13
N GLY A 13 -6.30 7.52 -4.38
CA GLY A 13 -7.52 8.29 -4.07
C GLY A 13 -8.06 8.08 -2.66
N ASN A 14 -9.40 8.01 -2.53
CA ASN A 14 -10.08 7.96 -1.22
C ASN A 14 -9.70 6.72 -0.37
N GLY A 15 -9.32 5.61 -1.01
CA GLY A 15 -8.89 4.40 -0.31
C GLY A 15 -10.01 3.64 0.38
N SER A 16 -11.25 3.68 -0.12
CA SER A 16 -12.34 2.87 0.44
C SER A 16 -12.03 1.36 0.37
N ASN A 17 -11.42 0.90 -0.72
CA ASN A 17 -10.95 -0.49 -0.84
C ASN A 17 -9.77 -0.78 0.11
N VAL A 18 -8.89 0.19 0.35
CA VAL A 18 -7.82 0.05 1.36
C VAL A 18 -8.42 -0.21 2.73
N GLN A 19 -9.43 0.59 3.13
CA GLN A 19 -10.13 0.35 4.39
C GLN A 19 -10.78 -1.02 4.44
N ALA A 20 -11.52 -1.40 3.39
CA ALA A 20 -12.23 -2.67 3.35
C ALA A 20 -11.28 -3.88 3.49
N VAL A 21 -10.09 -3.82 2.90
CA VAL A 21 -9.07 -4.86 3.02
C VAL A 21 -8.41 -4.86 4.39
N ILE A 22 -8.06 -3.70 4.94
CA ILE A 22 -7.54 -3.57 6.32
C ILE A 22 -8.53 -4.19 7.30
N ASP A 23 -9.81 -3.81 7.22
CA ASP A 23 -10.86 -4.33 8.10
C ASP A 23 -11.06 -5.83 7.92
N ALA A 24 -10.86 -6.35 6.70
CA ALA A 24 -11.00 -7.78 6.39
C ALA A 24 -9.85 -8.62 6.94
N CYS A 25 -8.62 -8.10 6.89
CA CYS A 25 -7.46 -8.68 7.56
C CYS A 25 -7.64 -8.65 9.09
N ALA A 26 -8.04 -7.50 9.65
CA ALA A 26 -8.22 -7.32 11.10
C ALA A 26 -9.26 -8.28 11.71
N ARG A 27 -10.35 -8.55 10.98
CA ARG A 27 -11.39 -9.51 11.41
C ARG A 27 -11.12 -10.97 11.00
N GLY A 28 -9.98 -11.25 10.37
CA GLY A 28 -9.61 -12.60 9.91
C GLY A 28 -10.40 -13.13 8.70
N ALA A 29 -11.17 -12.28 8.01
CA ALA A 29 -11.87 -12.67 6.79
C ALA A 29 -10.91 -12.86 5.60
N ILE A 30 -9.77 -12.17 5.63
CA ILE A 30 -8.63 -12.42 4.74
C ILE A 30 -7.48 -12.88 5.65
N SER A 31 -6.98 -14.10 5.44
CA SER A 31 -5.82 -14.64 6.17
C SER A 31 -4.51 -14.03 5.64
N ALA A 32 -4.36 -12.73 5.84
CA ALA A 32 -3.21 -11.94 5.42
C ALA A 32 -3.01 -10.73 6.34
N GLN A 33 -1.83 -10.14 6.29
CA GLN A 33 -1.51 -8.90 6.97
C GLN A 33 -1.20 -7.82 5.93
N VAL A 34 -1.80 -6.64 6.08
CA VAL A 34 -1.41 -5.46 5.29
C VAL A 34 -0.10 -4.92 5.84
N SER A 35 0.97 -4.95 5.05
CA SER A 35 2.31 -4.49 5.45
C SER A 35 2.60 -3.04 5.06
N ALA A 36 1.95 -2.52 4.02
CA ALA A 36 2.02 -1.12 3.64
C ALA A 36 0.86 -0.69 2.73
N VAL A 37 0.62 0.62 2.68
CA VAL A 37 -0.20 1.28 1.66
C VAL A 37 0.66 2.29 0.92
N ILE A 38 0.68 2.20 -0.41
CA ILE A 38 1.48 3.07 -1.27
C ILE A 38 0.55 3.93 -2.13
N SER A 39 0.89 5.21 -2.28
CA SER A 39 0.19 6.12 -3.17
C SER A 39 1.16 6.91 -4.05
N ASP A 40 0.77 7.18 -5.29
CA ASP A 40 1.45 8.13 -6.16
C ASP A 40 1.10 9.59 -5.83
N ARG A 41 0.07 9.83 -5.01
CA ARG A 41 -0.37 11.15 -4.56
C ARG A 41 -0.12 11.35 -3.07
N VAL A 42 0.54 12.45 -2.72
CA VAL A 42 0.89 12.77 -1.33
C VAL A 42 -0.34 13.07 -0.46
N ASP A 43 -1.42 13.55 -1.07
CA ASP A 43 -2.67 13.95 -0.43
C ASP A 43 -3.74 12.84 -0.45
N ALA A 44 -3.41 11.63 -0.89
CA ALA A 44 -4.37 10.53 -0.94
C ALA A 44 -4.88 10.16 0.46
N ARG A 45 -6.21 10.16 0.63
CA ARG A 45 -6.85 9.70 1.88
C ARG A 45 -6.54 8.23 2.19
N ALA A 46 -6.13 7.44 1.20
CA ALA A 46 -5.61 6.08 1.42
C ALA A 46 -4.42 6.06 2.39
N LEU A 47 -3.51 7.04 2.32
CA LEU A 47 -2.37 7.14 3.23
C LEU A 47 -2.82 7.47 4.66
N GLN A 48 -3.81 8.35 4.80
CA GLN A 48 -4.40 8.69 6.11
C GLN A 48 -5.08 7.48 6.75
N ARG A 49 -5.72 6.61 5.96
CA ARG A 49 -6.34 5.37 6.45
C ARG A 49 -5.30 4.36 6.93
N ALA A 50 -4.17 4.27 6.22
CA ALA A 50 -3.05 3.44 6.63
C ALA A 50 -2.51 3.88 7.99
N ASP A 51 -2.22 5.18 8.12
CA ASP A 51 -1.74 5.81 9.35
C ASP A 51 -2.72 5.58 10.53
N ALA A 52 -4.01 5.84 10.32
CA ALA A 52 -5.06 5.59 11.31
C ALA A 52 -5.18 4.11 11.75
N SER A 53 -4.67 3.18 10.94
CA SER A 53 -4.66 1.74 11.23
C SER A 53 -3.29 1.24 11.72
N GLY A 54 -2.33 2.14 11.95
CA GLY A 54 -0.96 1.79 12.35
C GLY A 54 -0.14 1.08 11.26
N ILE A 55 -0.53 1.23 10.00
CA ILE A 55 0.13 0.62 8.84
C ILE A 55 0.98 1.68 8.13
N PRO A 56 2.22 1.34 7.71
CA PRO A 56 3.05 2.25 6.92
C PRO A 56 2.33 2.78 5.68
N GLY A 57 2.20 4.11 5.60
CA GLY A 57 1.77 4.83 4.40
C GLY A 57 2.98 5.43 3.66
N VAL A 58 3.18 5.08 2.39
CA VAL A 58 4.34 5.54 1.61
C VAL A 58 3.89 6.29 0.37
N HIS A 59 4.42 7.50 0.18
CA HIS A 59 4.26 8.23 -1.08
C HIS A 59 5.37 7.84 -2.07
N VAL A 60 4.97 7.40 -3.26
CA VAL A 60 5.84 7.05 -4.38
C VAL A 60 5.30 7.75 -5.62
N GLY A 61 5.50 9.06 -5.72
CA GLY A 61 5.12 9.84 -6.91
C GLY A 61 6.07 9.62 -8.09
N LYS A 62 5.57 9.84 -9.31
CA LYS A 62 6.39 9.89 -10.52
C LYS A 62 7.30 11.12 -10.50
N ARG A 63 8.58 10.95 -10.84
CA ARG A 63 9.55 12.06 -10.94
C ARG A 63 9.46 12.76 -12.29
N VAL A 64 9.97 13.99 -12.35
CA VAL A 64 10.13 14.72 -13.63
C VAL A 64 11.05 13.91 -14.54
N ASP A 65 10.67 13.81 -15.81
CA ASP A 65 11.37 13.05 -16.87
C ASP A 65 11.55 11.54 -16.63
N GLU A 66 10.90 10.97 -15.61
CA GLU A 66 10.91 9.54 -15.37
C GLU A 66 10.08 8.79 -16.42
N THR A 67 10.63 7.71 -16.99
CA THR A 67 9.83 6.84 -17.85
C THR A 67 8.85 6.02 -17.02
N ARG A 68 7.83 5.44 -17.66
CA ARG A 68 6.92 4.54 -16.95
C ARG A 68 7.64 3.29 -16.43
N ALA A 69 8.59 2.77 -17.19
CA ALA A 69 9.37 1.59 -16.81
C ALA A 69 10.24 1.86 -15.57
N ASP A 70 10.91 3.02 -15.52
CA ASP A 70 11.73 3.40 -14.37
C ASP A 70 10.89 3.62 -13.11
N TYR A 71 9.71 4.24 -13.28
CA TYR A 71 8.74 4.39 -12.18
C TYR A 71 8.29 3.03 -11.64
N ASP A 72 7.88 2.11 -12.52
CA ASP A 72 7.40 0.78 -12.11
C ASP A 72 8.51 -0.04 -11.45
N ALA A 73 9.77 0.06 -11.93
CA ALA A 73 10.93 -0.58 -11.30
C ALA A 73 11.17 -0.04 -9.87
N ARG A 74 11.19 1.28 -9.70
CA ARG A 74 11.34 1.91 -8.39
C ARG A 74 10.18 1.57 -7.45
N LEU A 75 8.95 1.51 -7.97
CA LEU A 75 7.78 1.10 -7.21
C LEU A 75 7.89 -0.37 -6.76
N ALA A 76 8.37 -1.26 -7.62
CA ALA A 76 8.62 -2.65 -7.29
C ALA A 76 9.70 -2.81 -6.20
N ASP A 77 10.77 -2.01 -6.22
CA ASP A 77 11.78 -1.98 -5.17
C ASP A 77 11.18 -1.58 -3.81
N VAL A 78 10.33 -0.54 -3.80
CA VAL A 78 9.63 -0.09 -2.58
C VAL A 78 8.70 -1.19 -2.06
N VAL A 79 7.90 -1.82 -2.92
CA VAL A 79 7.01 -2.94 -2.55
C VAL A 79 7.83 -4.10 -1.97
N SER A 80 8.98 -4.41 -2.57
CA SER A 80 9.86 -5.50 -2.13
C SER A 80 10.37 -5.29 -0.70
N GLY A 81 10.58 -4.05 -0.28
CA GLY A 81 10.96 -3.71 1.10
C GLY A 81 9.90 -4.02 2.17
N PHE A 82 8.65 -4.30 1.78
CA PHE A 82 7.55 -4.67 2.69
C PHE A 82 7.12 -6.14 2.58
N SER A 83 7.89 -6.95 1.84
CA SER A 83 7.69 -8.41 1.65
C SER A 83 8.08 -9.22 2.87
#